data_AF-X1IYR6-F1
#
_entry.id   AF-X1IYR6-F1
#
_cell.length_a   1.000
_cell.length_b   1.000
_cell.length_c   1.000
_cell.angle_alpha   90.00
_cell.angle_beta   90.00
_cell.angle_gamma   90.00
#
_symmetry.space_group_name_H-M   'P 1'
#
loop_
_entity.id
_entity.type
_entity.pdbx_description
1 polymer ?
#
loop_
_entity_poly.entity_id
_entity_poly.type
_entity_poly.pdbx_seq_one_letter_code
_entity_poly.pdbx_strand_id
1 'polypeptide(L)'
;VSHPKNNEQKNQNNAVAALPVVKESIENKENEVSQINGVIEGETEKALLIQFNNDKEIWIPKSVIRSNYDSSNDISQNFIIDNWILKKNNIPN
;
A
#
# COMPACT_ATOMS: atom_id res chain seq x y z
N VAL A 1 18.33 -50.61 14.64
CA VAL A 1 18.18 -49.45 15.57
C VAL A 1 19.11 -48.36 15.08
N SER A 2 18.70 -47.08 15.13
CA SER A 2 19.52 -45.87 14.95
C SER A 2 20.26 -45.65 13.61
N HIS A 3 19.77 -44.67 12.85
CA HIS A 3 20.56 -43.94 11.84
C HIS A 3 21.49 -42.93 12.54
N PRO A 4 22.78 -42.79 12.15
CA PRO A 4 23.62 -41.68 12.60
C PRO A 4 23.50 -40.45 11.67
N LYS A 5 23.60 -39.25 12.26
CA LYS A 5 23.66 -37.94 11.57
C LYS A 5 25.11 -37.53 11.31
N ASN A 6 25.38 -36.84 10.20
CA ASN A 6 26.37 -35.77 10.07
C ASN A 6 26.06 -35.01 8.76
N ASN A 7 25.58 -33.76 8.73
CA ASN A 7 26.22 -32.46 9.06
C ASN A 7 27.08 -31.88 7.92
N GLU A 8 27.17 -30.55 7.91
CA GLU A 8 28.13 -29.69 7.18
C GLU A 8 27.90 -29.47 5.66
N GLN A 9 27.03 -28.49 5.37
CA GLN A 9 27.04 -27.75 4.11
C GLN A 9 28.33 -26.91 4.00
N LYS A 10 29.11 -27.11 2.93
CA LYS A 10 30.34 -26.34 2.68
C LYS A 10 30.09 -25.16 1.72
N ASN A 11 30.11 -23.97 2.30
CA ASN A 11 30.24 -22.64 1.70
C ASN A 11 31.14 -22.56 0.45
N GLN A 12 30.62 -21.95 -0.63
CA GLN A 12 31.30 -21.08 -1.62
C GLN A 12 30.25 -20.16 -2.28
N ASN A 13 30.51 -18.96 -2.83
CA ASN A 13 31.67 -18.05 -2.73
C ASN A 13 31.37 -16.58 -3.14
N ASN A 14 30.35 -16.30 -3.96
CA ASN A 14 30.43 -15.19 -4.93
C ASN A 14 30.04 -13.81 -4.39
N ALA A 15 31.05 -13.00 -4.11
CA ALA A 15 30.92 -11.60 -3.72
C ALA A 15 30.46 -10.70 -4.89
N VAL A 16 29.37 -9.96 -4.68
CA VAL A 16 29.11 -8.68 -5.35
C VAL A 16 28.93 -7.62 -4.28
N ALA A 17 29.52 -6.44 -4.49
CA ALA A 17 29.51 -5.35 -3.51
C ALA A 17 28.10 -4.74 -3.43
N ALA A 18 27.24 -5.34 -2.62
CA ALA A 18 25.99 -4.74 -2.23
C ALA A 18 26.31 -3.52 -1.34
N LEU A 19 26.03 -2.33 -1.88
CA LEU A 19 25.82 -1.13 -1.08
C LEU A 19 24.92 -1.50 0.12
N PRO A 20 25.16 -0.96 1.32
CA PRO A 20 24.26 -1.19 2.44
C PRO A 20 22.88 -0.63 2.07
N VAL A 21 22.00 -1.51 1.61
CA VAL A 21 20.57 -1.25 1.54
C VAL A 21 20.18 -0.96 2.98
N VAL A 22 20.06 0.33 3.28
CA VAL A 22 19.31 0.81 4.43
C VAL A 22 17.92 0.25 4.21
N LYS A 23 17.65 -0.88 4.85
CA LYS A 23 16.29 -1.35 5.07
C LYS A 23 15.71 -0.31 6.01
N GLU A 24 15.14 0.73 5.41
CA GLU A 24 14.26 1.67 6.07
C GLU A 24 13.14 0.80 6.64
N SER A 25 13.35 0.42 7.89
CA SER A 25 12.44 -0.39 8.65
C SER A 25 11.41 0.63 9.06
N ILE A 26 10.45 0.86 8.15
CA ILE A 26 9.30 1.71 8.41
C ILE A 26 8.75 1.20 9.73
N GLU A 27 8.93 1.99 10.78
CA GLU A 27 8.26 1.71 12.04
C GLU A 27 6.78 1.64 11.70
N ASN A 28 6.23 0.44 11.81
CA ASN A 28 4.80 0.22 11.81
C ASN A 28 4.24 0.85 13.09
N LYS A 29 4.22 2.19 13.13
CA LYS A 29 3.01 2.87 13.57
C LYS A 29 1.88 2.16 12.87
N GLU A 30 0.90 1.75 13.66
CA GLU A 30 -0.33 1.18 13.17
C GLU A 30 -1.04 2.30 12.39
N ASN A 31 -0.65 2.41 11.11
CA ASN A 31 -1.08 3.48 10.24
C ASN A 31 -2.57 3.23 10.05
N GLU A 32 -3.38 4.06 10.71
CA GLU A 32 -4.83 4.06 10.55
C GLU A 32 -5.14 4.27 9.07
N VAL A 33 -5.33 3.17 8.33
CA VAL A 33 -5.79 3.14 6.95
C VAL A 33 -7.15 2.43 6.94
N SER A 34 -8.06 2.89 6.09
CA SER A 34 -9.37 2.26 5.89
C SER A 34 -9.49 1.86 4.43
N GLN A 35 -10.15 0.73 4.23
CA GLN A 35 -10.57 0.28 2.93
C GLN A 35 -11.94 0.87 2.63
N ILE A 36 -12.02 1.76 1.64
CA ILE A 36 -13.25 2.39 1.20
C ILE A 36 -13.54 2.07 -0.27
N ASN A 37 -14.80 1.82 -0.60
CA ASN A 37 -15.25 1.62 -1.96
C ASN A 37 -15.64 2.96 -2.61
N GLY A 38 -15.22 3.17 -3.86
CA GLY A 38 -15.59 4.34 -4.65
C GLY A 38 -15.26 4.17 -6.13
N VAL A 39 -15.59 5.18 -6.93
CA VAL A 39 -15.35 5.26 -8.38
C VAL A 39 -14.38 6.41 -8.65
N ILE A 40 -13.47 6.26 -9.62
CA ILE A 40 -12.61 7.36 -10.08
C ILE A 40 -13.38 8.14 -11.15
N GLU A 41 -13.82 9.35 -10.80
CA GLU A 41 -14.48 10.29 -11.72
C GLU A 41 -13.47 11.17 -12.46
N GLY A 42 -12.23 11.25 -11.96
CA GLY A 42 -11.18 12.04 -12.58
C GLY A 42 -9.80 11.81 -11.99
N GLU A 43 -8.77 12.04 -12.80
CA GLU A 43 -7.38 11.87 -12.42
C GLU A 43 -6.56 13.13 -12.76
N THR A 44 -5.64 13.48 -11.85
CA THR A 44 -4.56 14.44 -12.10
C THR A 44 -3.21 13.80 -11.82
N GLU A 45 -2.12 14.47 -12.16
CA GLU A 45 -0.76 14.02 -11.84
C GLU A 45 -0.56 13.64 -10.37
N LYS A 46 -1.25 14.32 -9.43
CA LYS A 46 -1.01 14.23 -7.98
C LYS A 46 -2.18 13.71 -7.15
N ALA A 47 -3.40 13.71 -7.68
CA ALA A 47 -4.60 13.31 -6.95
C ALA A 47 -5.64 12.63 -7.86
N LEU A 48 -6.48 11.79 -7.27
CA LEU A 48 -7.67 11.20 -7.88
C LEU A 48 -8.90 11.86 -7.30
N LEU A 49 -9.89 12.17 -8.13
CA LEU A 49 -11.24 12.50 -7.71
C LEU A 49 -11.99 11.18 -7.52
N ILE A 50 -12.26 10.83 -6.27
CA ILE A 50 -12.98 9.60 -5.93
C ILE A 50 -14.38 9.99 -5.47
N GLN A 51 -15.39 9.47 -6.17
CA GLN A 51 -16.79 9.51 -5.73
C GLN A 51 -17.03 8.29 -4.83
N PHE A 52 -17.55 8.52 -3.63
CA PHE A 52 -17.90 7.48 -2.67
C PHE A 52 -19.42 7.25 -2.63
N ASN A 53 -19.83 6.11 -2.06
CA ASN A 53 -21.22 5.65 -1.92
C ASN A 53 -22.16 6.56 -1.10
N ASN A 54 -21.71 7.75 -0.69
CA ASN A 54 -22.47 8.79 0.01
C ASN A 54 -22.65 10.05 -0.85
N ASP A 55 -22.55 9.90 -2.18
CA ASP A 55 -22.60 10.96 -3.19
C ASP A 55 -21.58 12.10 -2.96
N LYS A 56 -20.50 11.84 -2.20
CA LYS A 56 -19.40 12.78 -2.01
C LYS A 56 -18.25 12.45 -2.95
N GLU A 57 -17.80 13.48 -3.65
CA GLU A 57 -16.60 13.47 -4.47
C GLU A 57 -15.49 14.24 -3.75
N ILE A 58 -14.33 13.62 -3.53
CA ILE A 58 -13.18 14.33 -2.98
C ILE A 58 -11.88 14.00 -3.72
N TRP A 59 -11.00 14.99 -3.76
CA TRP A 59 -9.64 14.84 -4.27
C TRP A 59 -8.74 14.17 -3.22
N ILE A 60 -8.42 12.90 -3.45
CA ILE A 60 -7.47 12.11 -2.66
C ILE A 60 -6.08 12.20 -3.31
N PRO A 61 -5.04 12.70 -2.63
CA PRO A 61 -3.67 12.65 -3.12
C PRO A 61 -3.19 11.21 -3.34
N LYS A 62 -2.51 10.94 -4.45
CA LYS A 62 -2.00 9.59 -4.77
C LYS A 62 -1.01 9.06 -3.71
N SER A 63 -0.33 9.95 -2.98
CA SER A 63 0.61 9.60 -1.91
C SER A 63 -0.03 9.04 -0.63
N VAL A 64 -1.35 9.20 -0.44
CA VAL A 64 -2.08 8.65 0.71
C VAL A 64 -2.92 7.42 0.37
N ILE A 65 -2.94 7.03 -0.91
CA ILE A 65 -3.51 5.76 -1.38
C ILE A 65 -2.42 4.71 -1.27
N ARG A 66 -2.67 3.68 -0.46
CA ARG A 66 -1.73 2.59 -0.16
C ARG A 66 -2.00 1.34 -0.98
N SER A 67 -3.16 1.26 -1.63
CA SER A 67 -3.48 0.21 -2.60
C SER A 67 -3.09 0.62 -4.01
N ASN A 68 -2.85 -0.38 -4.86
CA ASN A 68 -2.99 -0.20 -6.30
C ASN A 68 -4.45 0.16 -6.62
N TYR A 69 -4.65 0.91 -7.69
CA TYR A 69 -5.96 1.25 -8.25
C TYR A 69 -5.87 1.17 -9.78
N ASP A 70 -7.01 0.95 -10.42
CA ASP A 70 -7.16 1.02 -11.86
C ASP A 70 -7.73 2.39 -12.22
N SER A 71 -6.98 3.18 -12.99
CA SER A 71 -7.42 4.51 -13.48
C SER A 71 -8.50 4.45 -14.57
N SER A 72 -8.98 3.25 -14.93
CA SER A 72 -10.15 3.12 -15.80
C SER A 72 -11.37 3.77 -15.16
N ASN A 73 -11.86 4.84 -15.81
CA ASN A 73 -13.06 5.57 -15.40
C ASN A 73 -14.27 4.62 -15.25
N ASP A 74 -15.24 5.02 -14.42
CA ASP A 74 -16.50 4.29 -14.17
C ASP A 74 -16.35 2.91 -13.48
N ILE A 75 -15.15 2.51 -13.03
CA ILE A 75 -14.95 1.27 -12.26
C ILE A 75 -15.00 1.54 -10.74
N SER A 76 -16.03 0.98 -10.09
CA SER A 76 -16.08 0.87 -8.62
C SER A 76 -15.02 -0.10 -8.12
N GLN A 77 -14.17 0.37 -7.22
CA GLN A 77 -13.05 -0.38 -6.66
C GLN A 77 -12.80 -0.02 -5.19
N ASN A 78 -12.00 -0.84 -4.51
CA ASN A 78 -11.66 -0.64 -3.10
C ASN A 78 -10.29 0.02 -2.98
N PHE A 79 -10.26 1.21 -2.38
CA PHE A 79 -9.05 1.96 -2.09
C PHE A 79 -8.66 1.77 -0.64
N ILE A 80 -7.38 1.51 -0.37
CA ILE A 80 -6.81 1.60 0.97
C ILE A 80 -6.24 3.01 1.11
N ILE A 81 -6.84 3.84 1.96
CA ILE A 81 -6.53 5.28 2.10
C ILE A 81 -6.19 5.59 3.56
N ASP A 82 -5.20 6.47 3.80
CA ASP A 82 -4.88 6.95 5.14
C ASP A 82 -6.10 7.64 5.82
N ASN A 83 -6.45 7.24 7.03
CA ASN A 83 -7.65 7.72 7.73
C ASN A 83 -7.62 9.21 8.03
N TRP A 84 -6.45 9.85 8.08
CA TRP A 84 -6.37 11.28 8.32
C TRP A 84 -7.07 12.09 7.22
N ILE A 85 -7.01 11.66 5.95
CA ILE A 85 -7.69 12.37 4.85
C ILE A 85 -9.20 12.07 4.84
N LEU A 86 -9.61 10.85 5.23
CA LEU A 86 -11.03 10.47 5.36
C LEU A 86 -11.69 11.23 6.53
N LYS A 87 -11.06 11.22 7.71
CA LYS A 87 -11.47 11.98 8.91
C LYS A 87 -11.57 13.48 8.60
N LYS A 88 -10.57 14.05 7.90
CA LYS A 88 -10.57 15.48 7.49
C LYS A 88 -11.74 15.84 6.58
N ASN A 89 -12.16 14.95 5.69
CA ASN A 89 -13.26 15.16 4.75
C ASN A 89 -14.63 14.66 5.26
N ASN A 90 -14.71 14.20 6.52
CA ASN A 90 -15.91 13.60 7.11
C ASN A 90 -16.49 12.48 6.23
N ILE A 91 -15.61 11.57 5.80
CA ILE A 91 -15.96 10.35 5.09
C ILE A 91 -16.04 9.21 6.13
N PRO A 92 -17.18 8.51 6.26
CA PRO A 92 -17.29 7.33 7.13
C PRO A 92 -16.41 6.19 6.59
N ASN A 93 -15.82 5.41 7.49
CA ASN A 93 -14.69 4.52 7.21
C ASN A 93 -14.83 3.12 7.83
#